data_AF-A0A7W0ANG6-F1
#
_entry.id   AF-A0A7W0ANG6-F1
#
_cell.length_a   1.000
_cell.length_b   1.000
_cell.length_c   1.000
_cell.angle_alpha   90.00
_cell.angle_beta   90.00
_cell.angle_gamma   90.00
#
_symmetry.space_group_name_H-M   'P 1'
#
loop_
_entity.id
_entity.type
_entity.pdbx_description
1 polymer ?
#
loop_
_entity_poly.entity_id
_entity_poly.type
_entity_poly.pdbx_seq_one_letter_code
_entity_poly.pdbx_strand_id
1 'polypeptide(L)'
;MQIDRLTLKSQEALATAQRLAGARRNPETGPHHLLLSLLEQEGGIVVPVLRRAGADPEAVRRRANEVLDGLPTVSGDAPAAPTLGSALIALLGGAEDQA
;
A
#
# COMPACT_ATOMS: atom_id res chain seq x y z
N MET A 1 -3.71 15.89 -5.04
CA MET A 1 -2.69 14.84 -5.26
C MET A 1 -1.53 15.33 -6.10
N GLN A 2 -0.55 15.94 -5.45
CA GLN A 2 0.78 16.20 -6.01
C GLN A 2 1.76 15.20 -5.39
N ILE A 3 2.22 14.21 -6.16
CA ILE A 3 3.14 13.16 -5.66
C ILE A 3 4.44 13.78 -5.12
N ASP A 4 4.89 14.89 -5.70
CA ASP A 4 6.11 15.61 -5.30
C ASP A 4 6.03 16.21 -3.89
N ARG A 5 4.83 16.30 -3.30
CA ARG A 5 4.63 16.76 -1.91
C ARG A 5 4.79 15.63 -0.88
N LEU A 6 4.81 14.37 -1.31
CA LEU A 6 5.03 13.24 -0.42
C LEU A 6 6.47 13.22 0.08
N THR A 7 6.69 12.75 1.31
CA THR A 7 8.04 12.46 1.79
C THR A 7 8.70 11.38 0.91
N LEU A 8 10.04 11.36 0.87
CA LEU A 8 10.77 10.35 0.10
C LEU A 8 10.35 8.92 0.48
N LYS A 9 10.21 8.62 1.78
CA LYS A 9 9.75 7.33 2.26
C LYS A 9 8.31 7.01 1.82
N SER A 10 7.42 8.00 1.79
CA SER A 10 6.05 7.80 1.29
C SER A 10 6.03 7.50 -0.22
N GLN A 11 6.88 8.16 -1.01
CA GLN A 11 7.04 7.88 -2.44
C GLN A 11 7.59 6.47 -2.68
N GLU A 12 8.62 6.06 -1.92
CA GLU A 12 9.19 4.71 -1.95
C GLU A 12 8.15 3.63 -1.60
N ALA A 13 7.32 3.89 -0.58
CA ALA A 13 6.26 2.97 -0.17
C ALA A 13 5.19 2.83 -1.26
N LEU A 14 4.79 3.92 -1.92
CA LEU A 14 3.84 3.88 -3.02
C LEU A 14 4.41 3.11 -4.23
N ALA A 15 5.66 3.35 -4.59
CA ALA A 15 6.33 2.61 -5.66
C ALA A 15 6.42 1.11 -5.33
N THR A 16 6.67 0.78 -4.06
CA THR A 16 6.70 -0.61 -3.57
C THR A 16 5.31 -1.25 -3.63
N ALA A 17 4.26 -0.50 -3.31
CA ALA A 17 2.89 -0.96 -3.40
C ALA A 17 2.48 -1.32 -4.83
N GLN A 18 2.89 -0.52 -5.82
CA GLN A 18 2.63 -0.80 -7.23
C GLN A 18 3.35 -2.06 -7.70
N ARG A 19 4.61 -2.25 -7.29
CA ARG A 19 5.35 -3.49 -7.57
C ARG A 19 4.69 -4.71 -6.92
N LEU A 20 4.20 -4.55 -5.68
CA LEU A 20 3.51 -5.62 -4.95
C LEU A 20 2.20 -6.03 -5.64
N ALA A 21 1.39 -5.06 -6.08
CA ALA A 21 0.17 -5.33 -6.84
C ALA A 21 0.47 -6.06 -8.16
N GLY A 22 1.55 -5.67 -8.85
CA GLY A 22 2.00 -6.32 -10.08
C GLY A 22 2.46 -7.75 -9.84
N ALA A 23 3.27 -7.97 -8.81
CA ALA A 23 3.75 -9.30 -8.39
C ALA A 23 2.59 -10.23 -8.00
N ARG A 24 1.54 -9.70 -7.36
CA ARG A 24 0.32 -10.42 -7.01
C ARG A 24 -0.69 -10.53 -8.14
N ARG A 25 -0.39 -9.99 -9.34
CA ARG A 25 -1.31 -9.99 -10.49
C ARG A 25 -2.65 -9.32 -10.19
N ASN A 26 -2.70 -8.40 -9.23
CA ASN A 26 -3.92 -7.65 -8.96
C ASN A 26 -4.09 -6.54 -10.02
N PRO A 27 -5.32 -6.28 -10.48
CA PRO A 27 -5.58 -5.33 -11.57
C PRO A 27 -5.24 -3.89 -11.20
N GLU A 28 -5.30 -3.55 -9.91
CA GLU A 28 -5.06 -2.21 -9.39
C GLU A 28 -4.28 -2.25 -8.07
N THR A 29 -3.57 -1.16 -7.81
CA THR A 29 -2.89 -0.90 -6.55
C THR A 29 -3.89 -0.28 -5.58
N GLY A 30 -4.38 -1.08 -4.64
CA GLY A 30 -5.26 -0.64 -3.54
C GLY A 30 -4.54 -0.33 -2.20
N PRO A 31 -5.29 0.19 -1.20
CA PRO A 31 -4.78 0.53 0.14
C PRO A 31 -4.00 -0.58 0.85
N HIS A 32 -4.41 -1.83 0.71
CA HIS A 32 -3.76 -2.97 1.37
C HIS A 32 -2.33 -3.23 0.85
N HIS A 33 -2.05 -2.93 -0.43
CA HIS A 33 -0.69 -2.99 -0.96
C HIS A 33 0.20 -1.91 -0.34
N LEU A 34 -0.34 -0.69 -0.20
CA LEU A 34 0.37 0.41 0.46
C LEU A 34 0.62 0.10 1.93
N LEU A 35 -0.36 -0.44 2.64
CA LEU A 35 -0.22 -0.82 4.04
C LEU A 35 0.91 -1.85 4.24
N LEU A 36 0.94 -2.93 3.44
CA LEU A 36 2.03 -3.91 3.51
C LEU A 36 3.39 -3.28 3.20
N SER A 37 3.45 -2.45 2.15
CA SER A 37 4.70 -1.76 1.78
C SER A 37 5.21 -0.85 2.88
N LEU A 38 4.31 -0.17 3.60
CA LEU A 38 4.65 0.67 4.75
C LEU A 38 5.08 -0.13 5.98
N LEU A 39 4.49 -1.31 6.20
CA LEU A 39 4.84 -2.23 7.29
C LEU A 39 6.21 -2.85 7.10
N GLU A 40 6.58 -3.12 5.85
CA GLU A 40 7.85 -3.77 5.47
C GLU A 40 8.97 -2.77 5.18
N GLN A 41 8.67 -1.47 5.16
CA GLN A 41 9.65 -0.43 4.88
C GLN A 41 10.70 -0.32 6.01
N GLU A 42 11.95 -0.54 5.66
CA GLU A 42 13.09 -0.35 6.57
C GLU A 42 13.20 1.10 7.05
N GLY A 43 13.42 1.27 8.35
CA GLY A 43 13.44 2.59 8.99
C GLY A 43 12.13 3.36 8.85
N GLY A 44 11.01 2.69 8.57
CA GLY A 44 9.68 3.28 8.55
C GLY A 44 9.12 3.52 9.96
N ILE A 45 8.14 4.42 10.08
CA ILE A 45 7.51 4.76 11.37
C ILE A 45 6.23 3.97 11.66
N VAL A 46 5.69 3.23 10.68
CA VAL A 46 4.37 2.59 10.79
C VAL A 46 4.33 1.52 11.87
N VAL A 47 5.35 0.64 11.96
CA VAL A 47 5.43 -0.39 13.00
C VAL A 47 5.48 0.23 14.42
N PRO A 48 6.35 1.22 14.71
CA PRO A 48 6.31 1.95 15.98
C PRO A 48 4.95 2.61 16.29
N VAL A 49 4.31 3.24 15.30
CA VAL A 49 3.01 3.90 15.47
C VAL A 49 1.92 2.88 15.83
N LEU A 50 1.86 1.75 15.13
CA LEU A 50 0.91 0.68 15.43
C LEU A 50 1.10 0.12 16.84
N ARG A 51 2.35 -0.15 17.23
CA ARG A 51 2.66 -0.61 18.60
C ARG A 51 2.24 0.41 19.65
N ARG A 52 2.51 1.70 19.40
CA ARG A 52 2.11 2.81 20.29
C ARG A 52 0.59 2.91 20.42
N ALA A 53 -0.15 2.61 19.35
CA ALA A 53 -1.60 2.56 19.33
C ALA A 53 -2.19 1.27 19.95
N GLY A 54 -1.36 0.35 20.45
CA GLY A 54 -1.79 -0.91 21.06
C GLY A 54 -2.16 -2.01 20.05
N ALA A 55 -1.85 -1.82 18.76
CA ALA A 55 -2.04 -2.84 17.73
C ALA A 55 -0.82 -3.76 17.62
N ASP A 56 -1.06 -5.02 17.26
CA ASP A 56 -0.03 -5.98 16.89
C ASP A 56 0.31 -5.85 15.37
N PRO A 57 1.50 -5.34 15.00
CA PRO A 57 1.89 -5.20 13.60
C PRO A 57 1.88 -6.52 12.82
N GLU A 58 2.17 -7.64 13.48
CA GLU A 58 2.18 -8.97 12.86
C GLU A 58 0.76 -9.41 12.49
N ALA A 59 -0.20 -9.17 13.39
CA ALA A 59 -1.62 -9.40 13.11
C ALA A 59 -2.15 -8.51 11.98
N VAL A 60 -1.76 -7.22 11.96
CA VAL A 60 -2.13 -6.29 10.87
C VAL A 60 -1.55 -6.78 9.54
N ARG A 61 -0.28 -7.18 9.52
CA ARG A 61 0.37 -7.71 8.31
C ARG A 61 -0.31 -8.97 7.81
N ARG A 62 -0.63 -9.92 8.69
CA ARG A 62 -1.34 -11.16 8.32
C ARG A 62 -2.70 -10.85 7.70
N ARG A 63 -3.50 -9.99 8.36
CA ARG A 63 -4.82 -9.56 7.86
C ARG A 63 -4.73 -8.89 6.49
N ALA A 64 -3.72 -8.03 6.29
CA ALA A 64 -3.52 -7.36 5.02
C ALA A 64 -3.15 -8.36 3.90
N ASN A 65 -2.33 -9.38 4.19
CA ASN A 65 -2.07 -10.47 3.24
C ASN A 65 -3.34 -11.27 2.93
N GLU A 66 -4.13 -11.66 3.94
CA GLU A 66 -5.40 -12.38 3.73
C GLU A 66 -6.35 -11.63 2.79
N VAL A 67 -6.45 -10.29 2.92
CA VAL A 67 -7.26 -9.48 2.01
C VAL A 67 -6.72 -9.51 0.59
N LEU A 68 -5.40 -9.36 0.42
CA LEU A 68 -4.76 -9.35 -0.90
C LEU A 68 -4.86 -10.70 -1.60
N ASP A 69 -4.72 -11.80 -0.88
CA ASP A 69 -4.84 -13.15 -1.41
C ASP A 69 -6.29 -13.46 -1.86
N GLY A 70 -7.28 -12.73 -1.33
CA GLY A 70 -8.68 -12.78 -1.75
C GLY A 70 -9.06 -11.82 -2.89
N LEU A 71 -8.15 -10.97 -3.36
CA LEU A 71 -8.45 -10.05 -4.46
C LEU A 71 -8.49 -10.76 -5.82
N PRO A 72 -9.27 -10.23 -6.79
CA PRO A 72 -9.22 -10.71 -8.16
C PRO A 72 -7.81 -10.63 -8.75
N THR A 73 -7.46 -11.61 -9.58
CA THR A 73 -6.18 -11.66 -10.30
C THR A 73 -6.41 -11.61 -11.80
N VAL A 74 -5.57 -10.88 -12.52
CA VAL A 74 -5.62 -10.78 -13.98
C VAL A 74 -4.89 -11.96 -14.61
N SER A 75 -5.51 -12.63 -15.57
CA SER A 75 -4.89 -13.68 -16.40
C SER A 75 -4.54 -13.13 -17.79
N GLY A 76 -3.44 -13.57 -18.40
CA GLY A 76 -2.99 -13.12 -19.74
C GLY A 76 -1.89 -12.04 -19.72
N ASP A 77 -1.69 -11.35 -20.86
CA ASP A 77 -0.79 -10.20 -20.95
C ASP A 77 -1.35 -9.07 -20.07
N ALA A 78 -0.78 -8.95 -18.87
CA ALA A 78 -1.14 -7.89 -17.94
C ALA A 78 -0.38 -6.61 -18.36
N PRO A 79 -0.99 -5.42 -18.19
CA PRO A 79 -0.28 -4.17 -18.40
C PRO A 79 1.00 -4.11 -17.56
N ALA A 80 2.02 -3.43 -18.08
CA ALA A 80 3.37 -3.38 -17.51
C ALA A 80 3.41 -2.91 -16.03
N ALA A 81 2.40 -2.16 -15.57
CA ALA A 81 2.21 -1.82 -14.17
C ALA A 81 0.71 -1.66 -13.84
N PRO A 82 0.26 -2.10 -12.65
CA PRO A 82 -1.09 -1.85 -12.18
C PRO A 82 -1.31 -0.35 -11.93
N THR A 83 -2.49 0.14 -12.31
CA THR A 83 -2.92 1.53 -12.03
C THR A 83 -3.22 1.71 -10.54
N LEU A 84 -3.34 2.96 -10.07
CA LEU A 84 -3.83 3.23 -8.72
C LEU A 84 -5.35 3.08 -8.67
N GLY A 85 -5.86 2.28 -7.74
CA GLY A 85 -7.30 2.11 -7.54
C GLY A 85 -7.94 3.36 -6.95
N SER A 86 -9.23 3.57 -7.22
CA SER A 86 -9.98 4.75 -6.74
C SER A 86 -9.95 4.87 -5.21
N ALA A 87 -10.01 3.75 -4.49
CA ALA A 87 -9.92 3.71 -3.03
C ALA A 87 -8.55 4.20 -2.51
N LEU A 88 -7.46 3.87 -3.22
CA LEU A 88 -6.13 4.36 -2.85
C LEU A 88 -6.01 5.85 -3.15
N ILE A 89 -6.53 6.32 -4.28
CA ILE A 89 -6.54 7.75 -4.64
C ILE A 89 -7.30 8.56 -3.58
N ALA A 90 -8.49 8.10 -3.17
CA ALA A 90 -9.27 8.75 -2.12
C ALA A 90 -8.53 8.77 -0.76
N LEU A 91 -7.88 7.66 -0.40
CA LEU A 91 -7.08 7.57 0.83
C LEU A 91 -5.91 8.57 0.81
N LEU A 92 -5.19 8.65 -0.30
CA LEU A 92 -4.08 9.58 -0.44
C LEU A 92 -4.57 11.05 -0.43
N GLY A 93 -5.74 11.33 -1.00
CA GLY A 93 -6.40 12.63 -0.92
C GLY A 93 -6.71 13.04 0.52
N GLY A 94 -7.35 12.16 1.29
CA GLY A 94 -7.63 12.42 2.71
C GLY A 94 -6.36 12.54 3.56
N ALA A 95 -5.27 11.87 3.19
CA ALA A 95 -3.98 12.02 3.84
C ALA A 95 -3.34 13.39 3.57
N GLU A 96 -3.53 13.97 2.38
CA GLU A 96 -3.06 15.32 2.03
C GLU A 96 -3.73 16.39 2.92
N ASP A 97 -4.99 16.20 3.32
CA ASP A 97 -5.72 17.11 4.21
C ASP A 97 -5.23 17.07 5.68
N GLN A 98 -4.47 16.04 6.07
CA GLN A 98 -3.96 15.84 7.44
C GLN A 98 -2.47 16.19 7.59
N ALA A 99 -1.81 16.59 6.50
CA ALA A 99 -0.37 16.89 6.43
C ALA A 99 -0.08 18.38 6.68
#